data_AF-Q8C2I5-F1
#
_entry.id   AF-Q8C2I5-F1
#
_cell.length_a   1.000
_cell.length_b   1.000
_cell.length_c   1.000
_cell.angle_alpha   90.00
_cell.angle_beta   90.00
_cell.angle_gamma   90.00
#
_symmetry.space_group_name_H-M   'P 1'
#
loop_
_entity.id
_entity.type
_entity.pdbx_description
1 polymer ?
#
loop_
_entity_poly.entity_id
_entity_poly.type
_entity_poly.pdbx_seq_one_letter_code
_entity_poly.pdbx_strand_id
1 'polypeptide(L)'
;MGQTGKKSEKGPVCWRKRVKSEYMRLRQLKRFRRADEVKTMFSSNRQKILERTETLNQEWKQRRIQPVHIMTSCSVTSDLDFPAQVIPLKTLNAVASVPIMYSWSPLQQNFMVEDETVLHDIPYMGDEVLDQDGTFIEELIKNYDGKVHGDRECGFINDEIFVELVNALGQYNDDDDDDDGDDPDEREEKQKDLEDNRDDKETCPPRKFPADKIFEAISSMFPDKGTAEEL
;
A
#
# COMPACT_ATOMS: atom_id res chain seq x y z
N MET A 1 12.44 30.59 -39.93
CA MET A 1 11.33 29.74 -39.48
C MET A 1 11.91 28.70 -38.53
N GLY A 2 11.36 28.56 -37.33
CA GLY A 2 11.92 27.65 -36.33
C GLY A 2 11.60 26.19 -36.64
N GLN A 3 12.59 25.30 -36.48
CA GLN A 3 12.33 23.88 -36.38
C GLN A 3 12.04 23.56 -34.91
N THR A 4 10.82 23.12 -34.62
CA THR A 4 10.45 22.62 -33.30
C THR A 4 11.16 21.30 -33.05
N GLY A 5 12.14 21.29 -32.15
CA GLY A 5 12.79 20.06 -31.71
C GLY A 5 11.76 19.10 -31.10
N LYS A 6 11.71 17.86 -31.59
CA LYS A 6 10.96 16.79 -30.93
C LYS A 6 11.61 16.54 -29.57
N LYS A 7 10.90 16.81 -28.46
CA LYS A 7 11.28 16.26 -27.15
C LYS A 7 11.30 14.74 -27.28
N SER A 8 12.38 14.10 -26.81
CA SER A 8 12.53 12.64 -26.90
C SER A 8 11.59 11.95 -25.91
N GLU A 9 10.58 11.24 -26.40
CA GLU A 9 9.65 10.44 -25.57
C GLU A 9 10.33 9.28 -24.83
N LYS A 10 11.60 8.97 -25.14
CA LYS A 10 12.35 7.87 -24.50
C LYS A 10 12.74 8.17 -23.04
N GLY A 11 13.02 9.43 -22.70
CA GLY A 11 13.47 9.83 -21.36
C GLY A 11 12.49 9.45 -20.24
N PRO A 12 11.21 9.87 -20.28
CA PRO A 12 10.24 9.57 -19.23
C PRO A 12 10.05 8.08 -18.95
N VAL A 13 10.06 7.25 -20.00
CA VAL A 13 9.92 5.78 -19.87
C VAL A 13 11.18 5.14 -19.28
N CYS A 14 12.36 5.69 -19.58
CA CYS A 14 13.62 5.28 -18.94
C CYS A 14 13.57 5.54 -17.42
N TRP A 15 13.16 6.74 -17.01
CA TRP A 15 13.07 7.11 -15.60
C TRP A 15 12.06 6.27 -14.81
N ARG A 16 10.88 5.94 -15.37
CA ARG A 16 9.96 4.97 -14.74
C ARG A 16 10.59 3.58 -14.52
N LYS A 17 11.37 3.08 -15.49
CA LYS A 17 12.10 1.80 -15.34
C LYS A 17 13.18 1.89 -14.26
N ARG A 18 13.93 2.99 -14.19
CA ARG A 18 14.92 3.25 -13.13
C ARG A 18 14.27 3.29 -11.74
N VAL A 19 13.18 4.04 -11.57
CA VAL A 19 12.35 4.08 -10.34
C VAL A 19 11.91 2.67 -9.92
N LYS A 20 11.34 1.89 -10.84
CA LYS A 20 10.84 0.52 -10.56
C LYS A 20 11.96 -0.43 -10.15
N SER A 21 13.13 -0.34 -10.80
CA SER A 21 14.31 -1.14 -10.49
C SER A 21 14.85 -0.82 -9.09
N GLU A 22 15.09 0.46 -8.79
CA GLU A 22 15.64 0.88 -7.50
C GLU A 22 14.67 0.63 -6.34
N TYR A 23 13.38 0.89 -6.54
CA TYR A 23 12.35 0.54 -5.56
C TYR A 23 12.36 -0.96 -5.23
N MET A 24 12.46 -1.84 -6.23
CA MET A 24 12.53 -3.29 -6.02
C MET A 24 13.83 -3.71 -5.32
N ARG A 25 14.98 -3.11 -5.70
CA ARG A 25 16.29 -3.35 -5.07
C ARG A 25 16.30 -2.96 -3.59
N LEU A 26 15.87 -1.73 -3.28
CA LEU A 26 15.75 -1.22 -1.91
C LEU A 26 14.80 -2.07 -1.06
N ARG A 27 13.63 -2.44 -1.61
CA ARG A 27 12.65 -3.29 -0.91
C ARG A 27 13.19 -4.68 -0.60
N GLN A 28 13.93 -5.30 -1.52
CA GLN A 28 14.60 -6.59 -1.26
C GLN A 28 15.69 -6.45 -0.19
N LEU A 29 16.54 -5.43 -0.30
CA LEU A 29 17.62 -5.17 0.66
C LEU A 29 17.09 -4.90 2.07
N LYS A 30 16.05 -4.07 2.23
CA LYS A 30 15.37 -3.86 3.52
C LYS A 30 14.74 -5.12 4.04
N ARG A 31 14.05 -5.91 3.20
CA ARG A 31 13.43 -7.17 3.62
C ARG A 31 14.48 -8.14 4.17
N PHE A 32 15.65 -8.21 3.56
CA PHE A 32 16.75 -9.06 4.05
C PHE A 32 17.32 -8.54 5.37
N ARG A 33 17.71 -7.25 5.42
CA ARG A 33 18.25 -6.62 6.66
C ARG A 33 17.31 -6.74 7.85
N ARG A 34 16.00 -6.53 7.63
CA ARG A 34 14.97 -6.57 8.68
C ARG A 34 14.50 -7.97 9.07
N ALA A 35 14.91 -9.04 8.38
CA ALA A 35 14.38 -10.38 8.61
C ALA A 35 14.58 -10.84 10.06
N ASP A 36 15.79 -10.68 10.60
CA ASP A 36 16.13 -11.09 11.97
C ASP A 36 15.59 -10.12 13.03
N GLU A 37 15.55 -8.82 12.74
CA GLU A 37 14.88 -7.83 13.59
C GLU A 37 13.39 -8.17 13.77
N VAL A 38 12.68 -8.42 12.65
CA VAL A 38 11.27 -8.77 12.63
C VAL A 38 11.02 -10.11 13.33
N LYS A 39 11.88 -11.12 13.13
CA LYS A 39 11.82 -12.41 13.85
C LYS A 39 11.99 -12.25 15.37
N THR A 40 12.88 -11.35 15.79
CA THR A 40 13.09 -11.01 17.20
C THR A 40 11.85 -10.27 17.76
N MET A 41 11.30 -9.33 17.01
CA MET A 41 10.08 -8.59 17.38
C MET A 41 8.84 -9.50 17.46
N PHE A 42 8.68 -10.47 16.55
CA PHE A 42 7.63 -11.49 16.63
C PHE A 42 7.77 -12.36 17.89
N SER A 43 9.00 -12.74 18.24
CA SER A 43 9.27 -13.53 19.45
C SER A 43 8.95 -12.74 20.72
N SER A 44 9.35 -11.46 20.79
CA SER A 44 8.98 -10.55 21.89
C SER A 44 7.47 -10.31 21.97
N ASN A 45 6.80 -10.12 20.83
CA ASN A 45 5.35 -9.94 20.79
C ASN A 45 4.60 -11.22 21.20
N ARG A 46 5.13 -12.41 20.84
CA ARG A 46 4.57 -13.69 21.28
C ARG A 46 4.59 -13.82 22.81
N GLN A 47 5.65 -13.35 23.48
CA GLN A 47 5.70 -13.31 24.94
C GLN A 47 4.59 -12.42 25.54
N LYS A 48 4.39 -11.21 24.99
CA LYS A 48 3.30 -10.29 25.39
C LYS A 48 1.90 -10.91 25.16
N ILE A 49 1.73 -11.67 24.08
CA ILE A 49 0.49 -12.41 23.80
C ILE A 49 0.30 -13.49 24.87
N LEU A 50 1.31 -14.31 25.17
CA LEU A 50 1.22 -15.36 26.19
C LEU A 50 0.80 -14.79 27.55
N GLU A 51 1.46 -13.73 28.01
CA GLU A 51 1.14 -13.05 29.28
C GLU A 51 -0.32 -12.57 29.33
N ARG A 52 -0.76 -11.82 28.31
CA ARG A 52 -2.13 -11.30 28.23
C ARG A 52 -3.18 -12.41 28.14
N THR A 53 -2.91 -13.44 27.32
CA THR A 53 -3.84 -14.57 27.16
C THR A 53 -3.94 -15.40 28.44
N GLU A 54 -2.85 -15.58 29.19
CA GLU A 54 -2.92 -16.31 30.47
C GLU A 54 -3.63 -15.49 31.56
N THR A 55 -3.49 -14.16 31.59
CA THR A 55 -4.33 -13.31 32.47
C THR A 55 -5.82 -13.51 32.17
N LEU A 56 -6.23 -13.39 30.90
CA LEU A 56 -7.62 -13.60 30.48
C LEU A 56 -8.11 -15.03 30.74
N ASN A 57 -7.23 -16.03 30.58
CA ASN A 57 -7.50 -17.44 30.89
C ASN A 57 -7.71 -17.66 32.39
N GLN A 58 -6.94 -16.99 33.26
CA GLN A 58 -7.12 -17.05 34.71
C GLN A 58 -8.43 -16.39 35.15
N GLU A 59 -8.76 -15.22 34.61
CA GLU A 59 -10.07 -14.59 34.83
C GLU A 59 -11.23 -15.48 34.34
N TRP A 60 -11.06 -16.17 33.21
CA TRP A 60 -12.07 -17.09 32.68
C TRP A 60 -12.24 -18.34 33.55
N LYS A 61 -11.14 -18.96 34.00
CA LYS A 61 -11.15 -20.14 34.92
C LYS A 61 -11.91 -19.87 36.24
N GLN A 62 -11.97 -18.62 36.69
CA GLN A 62 -12.73 -18.23 37.89
C GLN A 62 -14.24 -18.15 37.64
N ARG A 63 -14.69 -18.02 36.39
CA ARG A 63 -16.11 -17.89 36.04
C ARG A 63 -16.78 -19.27 35.99
N ARG A 64 -17.94 -19.40 36.63
CA ARG A 64 -18.81 -20.58 36.53
C ARG A 64 -20.05 -20.25 35.70
N ILE A 65 -19.85 -20.18 34.39
CA ILE A 65 -20.93 -19.97 33.42
C ILE A 65 -21.68 -21.30 33.23
N GLN A 66 -23.01 -21.28 33.27
CA GLN A 66 -23.80 -22.47 32.95
C GLN A 66 -23.68 -22.79 31.45
N PRO A 67 -23.45 -24.05 31.06
CA PRO A 67 -23.50 -24.44 29.66
C PRO A 67 -24.92 -24.22 29.10
N VAL A 68 -25.01 -23.96 27.79
CA VAL A 68 -26.29 -23.72 27.11
C VAL A 68 -27.14 -24.98 27.17
N HIS A 69 -28.37 -24.84 27.66
CA HIS A 69 -29.38 -25.89 27.59
C HIS A 69 -30.08 -25.82 26.24
N ILE A 70 -30.23 -26.97 25.58
CA ILE A 70 -30.68 -27.06 24.19
C ILE A 70 -32.19 -26.76 24.09
N MET A 71 -32.56 -25.73 23.31
CA MET A 71 -33.91 -25.44 22.84
C MET A 71 -33.89 -25.14 21.34
N THR A 72 -34.63 -25.95 20.59
CA THR A 72 -34.37 -26.35 19.19
C THR A 72 -34.59 -25.44 17.95
N SER A 73 -35.33 -26.02 16.98
CA SER A 73 -35.20 -26.04 15.49
C SER A 73 -34.38 -25.01 14.74
N CYS A 74 -33.58 -25.60 13.87
CA CYS A 74 -33.92 -25.70 12.44
C CYS A 74 -33.98 -27.21 12.05
N SER A 75 -33.93 -27.54 10.75
CA SER A 75 -33.49 -28.87 10.27
C SER A 75 -32.04 -28.77 9.78
N VAL A 76 -31.15 -29.63 10.27
CA VAL A 76 -29.74 -29.67 9.86
C VAL A 76 -29.40 -31.04 9.28
N THR A 77 -28.93 -31.07 8.04
CA THR A 77 -28.36 -32.25 7.38
C THR A 77 -26.83 -32.27 7.52
N SER A 78 -26.22 -33.44 7.30
CA SER A 78 -24.77 -33.61 7.37
C SER A 78 -24.28 -34.48 6.22
N ASP A 79 -23.25 -34.04 5.51
CA ASP A 79 -22.62 -34.78 4.41
C ASP A 79 -21.69 -35.91 4.91
N LEU A 80 -21.60 -36.11 6.24
CA LEU A 80 -20.84 -37.17 6.90
C LEU A 80 -21.75 -38.36 7.31
N ASP A 81 -22.86 -38.57 6.61
CA ASP A 81 -23.87 -39.61 6.86
C ASP A 81 -24.49 -39.64 8.29
N PHE A 82 -24.36 -38.56 9.06
CA PHE A 82 -25.09 -38.41 10.33
C PHE A 82 -26.58 -38.17 10.06
N PRO A 83 -27.48 -38.70 10.93
CA PRO A 83 -28.92 -38.50 10.77
C PRO A 83 -29.28 -37.01 10.83
N ALA A 84 -30.21 -36.59 9.96
CA ALA A 84 -30.72 -35.23 9.96
C ALA A 84 -31.38 -34.88 11.30
N GLN A 85 -31.02 -33.73 11.86
CA GLN A 85 -31.50 -33.26 13.16
C GLN A 85 -32.63 -32.25 12.98
N VAL A 86 -33.79 -32.47 13.62
CA VAL A 86 -35.01 -31.63 13.51
C VAL A 86 -35.68 -31.45 14.88
N ILE A 87 -36.14 -30.23 15.19
CA ILE A 87 -36.44 -29.79 16.58
C ILE A 87 -37.49 -28.60 16.54
N PRO A 88 -37.76 -27.74 17.58
CA PRO A 88 -38.69 -26.56 17.48
C PRO A 88 -38.08 -25.10 17.56
N LEU A 89 -38.29 -24.21 16.56
CA LEU A 89 -37.58 -22.91 16.33
C LEU A 89 -37.91 -21.80 17.35
N LYS A 90 -36.92 -21.03 17.80
CA LYS A 90 -37.16 -19.85 18.65
C LYS A 90 -37.19 -18.54 17.85
N THR A 91 -38.39 -18.05 17.56
CA THR A 91 -38.59 -16.69 17.04
C THR A 91 -38.07 -15.66 18.05
N LEU A 92 -37.18 -14.77 17.61
CA LEU A 92 -36.79 -13.57 18.36
C LEU A 92 -37.92 -12.54 18.31
N ASN A 93 -38.15 -11.84 19.41
CA ASN A 93 -39.19 -10.80 19.45
C ASN A 93 -38.83 -9.66 18.50
N ALA A 94 -39.83 -9.13 17.78
CA ALA A 94 -39.63 -7.97 16.93
C ALA A 94 -39.20 -6.75 17.75
N VAL A 95 -38.19 -6.03 17.25
CA VAL A 95 -37.69 -4.78 17.82
C VAL A 95 -37.94 -3.68 16.78
N ALA A 96 -38.33 -2.49 17.24
CA ALA A 96 -38.56 -1.36 16.35
C ALA A 96 -37.23 -0.94 15.67
N SER A 97 -37.25 -0.81 14.34
CA SER A 97 -36.11 -0.28 13.58
C SER A 97 -36.04 1.24 13.69
N VAL A 98 -34.82 1.76 13.63
CA VAL A 98 -34.53 3.20 13.48
C VAL A 98 -34.22 3.46 12.00
N PRO A 99 -34.57 4.64 11.45
CA PRO A 99 -34.17 5.01 10.08
C PRO A 99 -32.65 4.95 9.88
N ILE A 100 -32.22 4.65 8.64
CA ILE A 100 -30.81 4.64 8.27
C ILE A 100 -30.26 6.08 8.38
N MET A 101 -29.17 6.23 9.12
CA MET A 101 -28.45 7.49 9.28
C MET A 101 -26.95 7.21 9.39
N TYR A 102 -26.15 7.90 8.59
CA TYR A 102 -24.70 7.87 8.70
C TYR A 102 -24.23 8.83 9.80
N SER A 103 -23.13 8.50 10.46
CA SER A 103 -22.49 9.37 11.46
C SER A 103 -21.95 10.63 10.79
N TRP A 104 -22.22 11.79 11.40
CA TRP A 104 -21.72 13.09 10.96
C TRP A 104 -21.19 13.89 12.15
N SER A 105 -20.18 14.73 11.92
CA SER A 105 -19.57 15.57 12.95
C SER A 105 -20.36 16.87 13.14
N PRO A 106 -20.78 17.23 14.37
CA PRO A 106 -21.51 18.47 14.60
C PRO A 106 -20.63 19.70 14.44
N LEU A 107 -21.10 20.71 13.70
CA LEU A 107 -20.41 21.96 13.44
C LEU A 107 -21.17 23.15 14.04
N GLN A 108 -20.42 24.10 14.64
CA GLN A 108 -20.96 25.39 15.11
C GLN A 108 -20.78 26.51 14.07
N GLN A 109 -19.86 26.31 13.12
CA GLN A 109 -19.57 27.20 12.01
C GLN A 109 -19.07 26.35 10.83
N ASN A 110 -19.15 26.88 9.61
CA ASN A 110 -18.69 26.17 8.42
C ASN A 110 -17.18 25.88 8.49
N PHE A 111 -16.78 24.73 7.94
CA PHE A 111 -15.39 24.30 7.81
C PHE A 111 -15.03 24.26 6.32
N MET A 112 -13.91 24.88 5.93
CA MET A 112 -13.42 24.82 4.54
C MET A 112 -12.68 23.50 4.34
N VAL A 113 -12.92 22.84 3.21
CA VAL A 113 -12.29 21.56 2.84
C VAL A 113 -11.67 21.75 1.46
N GLU A 114 -10.46 21.23 1.27
CA GLU A 114 -9.78 21.19 -0.03
C GLU A 114 -10.38 20.09 -0.93
N ASP A 115 -10.31 20.25 -2.24
CA ASP A 115 -10.88 19.29 -3.19
C ASP A 115 -10.17 17.93 -3.13
N GLU A 116 -10.93 16.83 -3.10
CA GLU A 116 -10.40 15.47 -3.12
C GLU A 116 -9.94 15.08 -4.54
N THR A 117 -8.63 14.92 -4.74
CA THR A 117 -8.03 14.64 -6.05
C THR A 117 -7.84 13.15 -6.37
N VAL A 118 -8.13 12.26 -5.41
CA VAL A 118 -7.98 10.80 -5.49
C VAL A 118 -9.17 10.13 -4.80
N LEU A 119 -9.76 9.13 -5.45
CA LEU A 119 -10.86 8.36 -4.88
C LEU A 119 -10.33 7.36 -3.85
N HIS A 120 -10.69 7.54 -2.57
CA HIS A 120 -10.18 6.71 -1.47
C HIS A 120 -10.94 5.40 -1.23
N ASP A 121 -12.21 5.32 -1.65
CA ASP A 121 -13.09 4.16 -1.50
C ASP A 121 -14.06 4.05 -2.68
N ILE A 122 -14.38 2.82 -3.11
CA ILE A 122 -15.39 2.59 -4.16
C ILE A 122 -16.68 2.13 -3.45
N PRO A 123 -17.78 2.90 -3.51
CA PRO A 123 -19.00 2.56 -2.79
C PRO A 123 -19.55 1.19 -3.17
N TYR A 124 -19.67 0.29 -2.19
CA TYR A 124 -20.32 -1.00 -2.41
C TYR A 124 -21.83 -0.84 -2.53
N MET A 125 -22.35 -1.01 -3.75
CA MET A 125 -23.77 -0.84 -4.08
C MET A 125 -24.56 -2.17 -4.13
N GLY A 126 -23.90 -3.30 -3.85
CA GLY A 126 -24.46 -4.64 -4.00
C GLY A 126 -24.05 -5.31 -5.32
N ASP A 127 -23.64 -6.57 -5.25
CA ASP A 127 -23.23 -7.37 -6.43
C ASP A 127 -24.29 -7.33 -7.55
N GLU A 128 -25.58 -7.44 -7.18
CA GLU A 128 -26.72 -7.40 -8.12
C GLU A 128 -26.82 -6.10 -8.93
N VAL A 129 -26.25 -5.00 -8.45
CA VAL A 129 -26.25 -3.68 -9.12
C VAL A 129 -25.04 -3.52 -10.03
N LEU A 130 -23.87 -4.05 -9.62
CA LEU A 130 -22.63 -4.01 -10.39
C LEU A 130 -22.75 -4.76 -11.73
N ASP A 131 -23.50 -5.87 -11.74
CA ASP A 131 -23.78 -6.65 -12.96
C ASP A 131 -24.70 -5.92 -13.97
N GLN A 132 -25.42 -4.86 -13.53
CA GLN A 132 -26.39 -4.13 -14.36
C GLN A 132 -25.85 -2.83 -14.96
N ASP A 133 -24.98 -2.12 -14.22
CA ASP A 133 -24.43 -0.84 -14.66
C ASP A 133 -22.94 -0.65 -14.28
N GLY A 134 -22.08 -1.35 -15.02
CA GLY A 134 -20.64 -1.13 -14.95
C GLY A 134 -20.20 0.26 -15.42
N THR A 135 -21.05 1.00 -16.16
CA THR A 135 -20.69 2.32 -16.69
C THR A 135 -20.64 3.38 -15.60
N PHE A 136 -21.49 3.28 -14.57
CA PHE A 136 -21.44 4.16 -13.40
C PHE A 136 -20.06 4.15 -12.70
N ILE A 137 -19.43 2.97 -12.55
CA ILE A 137 -18.13 2.85 -11.90
C ILE A 137 -17.02 3.46 -12.77
N GLU A 138 -17.07 3.25 -14.09
CA GLU A 138 -16.13 3.90 -15.03
C GLU A 138 -16.26 5.43 -15.02
N GLU A 139 -17.49 5.97 -15.00
CA GLU A 139 -17.73 7.41 -14.90
C GLU A 139 -17.28 7.98 -13.54
N LEU A 140 -17.51 7.28 -12.44
CA LEU A 140 -17.04 7.67 -11.11
C LEU A 140 -15.50 7.77 -11.09
N ILE A 141 -14.80 6.73 -11.56
CA ILE A 141 -13.33 6.69 -11.61
C ILE A 141 -12.77 7.80 -12.52
N LYS A 142 -13.45 8.09 -13.63
CA LYS A 142 -13.07 9.16 -14.57
C LYS A 142 -13.15 10.56 -13.96
N ASN A 143 -14.04 10.81 -13.01
CA ASN A 143 -14.13 12.10 -12.30
C ASN A 143 -12.89 12.39 -11.42
N TYR A 144 -12.09 11.36 -11.08
CA TYR A 144 -10.84 11.47 -10.34
C TYR A 144 -9.59 11.25 -11.23
N ASP A 145 -9.67 11.54 -12.53
CA ASP A 145 -8.61 11.27 -13.53
C ASP A 145 -8.12 9.80 -13.58
N GLY A 146 -8.94 8.84 -13.13
CA GLY A 146 -8.52 7.44 -12.99
C GLY A 146 -7.73 7.13 -11.70
N LYS A 147 -7.55 8.10 -10.79
CA LYS A 147 -6.79 7.93 -9.55
C LYS A 147 -7.66 7.31 -8.46
N VAL A 148 -7.49 6.01 -8.25
CA VAL A 148 -8.10 5.27 -7.12
C VAL A 148 -6.99 4.84 -6.14
N HIS A 149 -7.21 5.04 -4.85
CA HIS A 149 -6.25 4.63 -3.82
C HIS A 149 -6.01 3.10 -3.88
N GLY A 150 -4.74 2.71 -3.99
CA GLY A 150 -4.33 1.31 -4.12
C GLY A 150 -4.28 0.77 -5.56
N ASP A 151 -4.78 1.48 -6.57
CA ASP A 151 -4.52 1.13 -7.97
C ASP A 151 -3.11 1.57 -8.36
N ARG A 152 -2.19 0.60 -8.46
CA ARG A 152 -0.76 0.86 -8.63
C ARG A 152 -0.04 -0.26 -9.39
N GLU A 153 0.82 0.12 -10.33
CA GLU A 153 1.83 -0.79 -10.91
C GLU A 153 2.91 -1.24 -9.90
N CYS A 154 3.14 -0.45 -8.85
CA CYS A 154 4.13 -0.70 -7.81
C CYS A 154 3.47 -0.89 -6.44
N GLY A 155 4.08 -1.73 -5.60
CA GLY A 155 3.51 -2.08 -4.30
C GLY A 155 3.49 -0.93 -3.27
N PHE A 156 3.31 -1.28 -2.00
CA PHE A 156 3.30 -0.31 -0.90
C PHE A 156 4.65 0.42 -0.72
N ILE A 157 4.62 1.75 -0.79
CA ILE A 157 5.70 2.66 -0.44
C ILE A 157 5.36 3.40 0.86
N ASN A 158 6.31 3.42 1.80
CA ASN A 158 6.28 4.25 3.01
C ASN A 158 7.40 5.29 2.96
N ASP A 159 7.32 6.30 3.83
CA ASP A 159 8.22 7.46 3.90
C ASP A 159 9.69 7.03 3.99
N GLU A 160 9.97 5.95 4.73
CA GLU A 160 11.30 5.39 4.92
C GLU A 160 11.88 4.72 3.65
N ILE A 161 11.04 4.18 2.76
CA ILE A 161 11.48 3.67 1.45
C ILE A 161 11.47 4.82 0.43
N PHE A 162 10.54 5.77 0.53
CA PHE A 162 10.47 6.95 -0.33
C PHE A 162 11.72 7.82 -0.24
N VAL A 163 12.16 8.18 0.97
CA VAL A 163 13.39 8.95 1.18
C VAL A 163 14.61 8.21 0.64
N GLU A 164 14.70 6.89 0.83
CA GLU A 164 15.80 6.10 0.25
C GLU A 164 15.73 6.01 -1.28
N LEU A 165 14.53 5.92 -1.86
CA LEU A 165 14.30 5.89 -3.30
C LEU A 165 14.71 7.22 -3.97
N VAL A 166 14.29 8.36 -3.41
CA VAL A 166 14.70 9.69 -3.88
C VAL A 166 16.23 9.86 -3.77
N ASN A 167 16.83 9.43 -2.65
CA ASN A 167 18.29 9.48 -2.47
C ASN A 167 19.07 8.52 -3.37
N ALA A 168 18.49 7.39 -3.78
CA ALA A 168 19.09 6.47 -4.76
C ALA A 168 18.98 7.02 -6.18
N LEU A 169 17.82 7.58 -6.55
CA LEU A 169 17.60 8.17 -7.87
C LEU A 169 18.44 9.43 -8.10
N GLY A 170 18.68 10.23 -7.05
CA GLY A 170 19.58 11.39 -7.10
C GLY A 170 21.09 11.06 -7.20
N GLN A 171 21.47 9.77 -7.30
CA GLN A 171 22.85 9.34 -7.60
C GLN A 171 23.09 9.06 -9.09
N TYR A 172 22.03 8.94 -9.90
CA TYR A 172 22.14 8.84 -11.36
C TYR A 172 22.34 10.25 -11.94
N ASN A 173 23.32 10.42 -12.82
CA ASN A 173 23.61 11.72 -13.40
C ASN A 173 22.61 12.06 -14.51
N ASP A 174 22.48 13.35 -14.82
CA ASP A 174 21.69 13.80 -15.98
C ASP A 174 22.29 13.34 -17.32
N ASP A 175 23.59 13.04 -17.35
CA ASP A 175 24.34 12.65 -18.56
C ASP A 175 24.18 11.15 -18.92
N ASP A 176 23.60 10.31 -18.05
CA ASP A 176 23.36 8.87 -18.30
C ASP A 176 22.15 8.61 -19.23
N ASP A 177 21.62 9.63 -19.90
CA ASP A 177 20.44 9.54 -20.79
C ASP A 177 20.79 9.32 -22.29
N ASP A 178 22.09 9.30 -22.66
CA ASP A 178 22.58 9.13 -24.06
C ASP A 178 23.40 7.84 -24.35
N ASP A 179 23.84 7.06 -23.34
CA ASP A 179 24.72 5.88 -23.54
C ASP A 179 23.95 4.54 -23.63
N ASP A 180 23.33 4.28 -24.80
CA ASP A 180 22.80 2.95 -25.18
C ASP A 180 23.96 1.97 -25.53
N GLY A 181 24.79 1.63 -24.53
CA GLY A 181 25.88 0.65 -24.62
C GLY A 181 25.45 -0.76 -24.18
N ASP A 182 25.02 -1.60 -25.13
CA ASP A 182 24.61 -3.00 -24.90
C ASP A 182 25.82 -3.97 -24.91
N ASP A 183 26.77 -3.77 -23.97
CA ASP A 183 27.87 -4.70 -23.72
C ASP A 183 27.96 -5.09 -22.22
N PRO A 184 27.77 -6.37 -21.86
CA PRO A 184 27.92 -6.84 -20.49
C PRO A 184 29.35 -6.77 -19.92
N ASP A 185 30.40 -6.83 -20.74
CA ASP A 185 31.78 -7.08 -20.27
C ASP A 185 32.45 -5.83 -19.63
N GLU A 186 32.10 -4.61 -20.02
CA GLU A 186 32.73 -3.39 -19.46
C GLU A 186 32.36 -3.09 -17.98
N ARG A 187 31.35 -3.78 -17.42
CA ARG A 187 30.83 -3.46 -16.08
C ARG A 187 31.68 -4.01 -14.94
N GLU A 188 32.51 -5.04 -15.17
CA GLU A 188 33.35 -5.62 -14.12
C GLU A 188 34.65 -4.85 -13.89
N GLU A 189 35.22 -4.19 -14.90
CA GLU A 189 36.45 -3.39 -14.73
C GLU A 189 36.18 -2.09 -13.96
N LYS A 190 35.11 -1.36 -14.33
CA LYS A 190 34.70 -0.11 -13.64
C LYS A 190 34.32 -0.30 -12.16
N GLN A 191 34.02 -1.52 -11.71
CA GLN A 191 33.80 -1.79 -10.28
C GLN A 191 35.09 -1.95 -9.46
N LYS A 192 36.21 -2.36 -10.05
CA LYS A 192 37.47 -2.57 -9.32
C LYS A 192 38.23 -1.28 -9.01
N ASP A 193 38.24 -0.33 -9.95
CA ASP A 193 38.93 0.96 -9.75
C ASP A 193 38.31 1.83 -8.64
N LEU A 194 37.07 1.55 -8.24
CA LEU A 194 36.35 2.24 -7.16
C LEU A 194 36.65 1.67 -5.76
N GLU A 195 37.28 0.51 -5.63
CA GLU A 195 37.62 -0.05 -4.31
C GLU A 195 38.98 0.43 -3.77
N ASP A 196 39.91 0.84 -4.64
CA ASP A 196 41.31 1.18 -4.29
C ASP A 196 41.56 2.68 -4.02
N ASN A 197 40.54 3.54 -4.09
CA ASN A 197 40.61 4.98 -3.77
C ASN A 197 39.77 5.34 -2.54
N ARG A 198 40.07 4.71 -1.39
CA ARG A 198 39.41 4.96 -0.10
C ARG A 198 40.28 5.66 0.95
N ASP A 199 41.24 6.48 0.52
CA ASP A 199 41.95 7.41 1.40
C ASP A 199 41.80 8.86 0.91
N ASP A 200 41.56 9.76 1.87
CA ASP A 200 41.48 11.22 1.77
C ASP A 200 40.57 11.86 0.70
N LYS A 201 39.33 12.18 1.10
CA LYS A 201 38.84 13.58 1.13
C LYS A 201 37.51 13.79 1.87
N GLU A 202 37.61 14.40 3.06
CA GLU A 202 36.48 15.10 3.69
C GLU A 202 36.10 16.37 2.90
N THR A 203 35.30 16.24 1.85
CA THR A 203 34.37 17.29 1.39
C THR A 203 33.28 16.66 0.52
N CYS A 204 32.20 16.15 1.12
CA CYS A 204 30.96 16.00 0.36
C CYS A 204 30.44 17.40 0.04
N PRO A 205 30.29 17.81 -1.24
CA PRO A 205 29.50 18.99 -1.54
C PRO A 205 28.06 18.78 -1.02
N PRO A 206 27.35 19.85 -0.64
CA PRO A 206 25.95 19.71 -0.25
C PRO A 206 25.20 19.02 -1.39
N ARG A 207 24.49 17.93 -1.09
CA ARG A 207 23.70 17.19 -2.08
C ARG A 207 22.79 18.20 -2.77
N LYS A 208 22.91 18.33 -4.09
CA LYS A 208 21.98 19.13 -4.89
C LYS A 208 20.57 18.58 -4.62
N PHE A 209 19.58 19.47 -4.59
CA PHE A 209 18.18 19.04 -4.51
C PHE A 209 17.90 18.08 -5.67
N PRO A 210 17.16 16.96 -5.46
CA PRO A 210 16.89 16.01 -6.52
C PRO A 210 16.18 16.69 -7.70
N ALA A 211 16.51 16.32 -8.92
CA ALA A 211 15.92 16.94 -10.11
C ALA A 211 14.42 16.66 -10.21
N ASP A 212 13.63 17.65 -10.64
CA ASP A 212 12.16 17.58 -10.74
C ASP A 212 11.67 16.33 -11.51
N LYS A 213 12.43 15.90 -12.53
CA LYS A 213 12.18 14.66 -13.31
C LYS A 213 12.09 13.39 -12.46
N ILE A 214 12.71 13.37 -11.27
CA ILE A 214 12.62 12.27 -10.30
C ILE A 214 11.22 12.26 -9.66
N PHE A 215 10.72 13.41 -9.22
CA PHE A 215 9.40 13.54 -8.61
C PHE A 215 8.26 13.31 -9.62
N GLU A 216 8.42 13.77 -10.87
CA GLU A 216 7.54 13.40 -11.99
C GLU A 216 7.52 11.88 -12.23
N ALA A 217 8.69 11.23 -12.23
CA ALA A 217 8.78 9.79 -12.43
C ALA A 217 8.16 9.00 -11.25
N ILE A 218 8.38 9.42 -10.00
CA ILE A 218 7.83 8.76 -8.81
C ILE A 218 6.30 8.96 -8.73
N SER A 219 5.77 10.17 -8.86
CA SER A 219 4.32 10.42 -8.87
C SER A 219 3.61 9.60 -9.95
N SER A 220 4.24 9.44 -11.13
CA SER A 220 3.68 8.60 -12.20
C SER A 220 3.67 7.08 -11.93
N MET A 221 4.43 6.61 -10.92
CA MET A 221 4.43 5.21 -10.45
C MET A 221 3.60 5.02 -9.16
N PHE A 222 3.26 6.10 -8.46
CA PHE A 222 2.52 6.14 -7.20
C PHE A 222 1.51 7.32 -7.22
N PRO A 223 0.46 7.27 -8.06
CA PRO A 223 -0.44 8.41 -8.29
C PRO A 223 -1.25 8.83 -7.05
N ASP A 224 -1.41 7.94 -6.07
CA ASP A 224 -2.06 8.19 -4.79
C ASP A 224 -1.11 8.74 -3.70
N LYS A 225 0.14 9.07 -4.06
CA LYS A 225 1.09 9.81 -3.22
C LYS A 225 1.17 11.30 -3.57
N GLY A 226 0.40 11.74 -4.56
CA GLY A 226 0.27 13.14 -4.93
C GLY A 226 0.96 13.51 -6.25
N THR A 227 0.88 14.79 -6.58
CA THR A 227 1.58 15.40 -7.70
C THR A 227 3.10 15.49 -7.43
N ALA A 228 3.89 15.81 -8.46
CA ALA A 228 5.34 16.00 -8.29
C ALA A 228 5.71 17.16 -7.35
N GLU A 229 4.79 18.10 -7.07
CA GLU A 229 4.97 19.22 -6.14
C GLU A 229 4.56 18.87 -4.69
N GLU A 230 3.80 17.77 -4.51
CA GLU A 230 3.34 17.27 -3.20
C GLU A 230 4.30 16.23 -2.57
N LEU A 231 5.27 15.74 -3.35
CA LEU A 231 6.27 14.72 -2.99
C LEU A 231 7.59 15.30 -2.43
#